data_AF-A0A315BP52-F1
#
_entry.id   AF-A0A315BP52-F1
#
_cell.length_a   1.000
_cell.length_b   1.000
_cell.length_c   1.000
_cell.angle_alpha   90.00
_cell.angle_beta   90.00
_cell.angle_gamma   90.00
#
_symmetry.space_group_name_H-M   'P 1'
#
loop_
_entity.id
_entity.type
_entity.pdbx_description
1 polymer ?
#
loop_
_entity_poly.entity_id
_entity_poly.type
_entity_poly.pdbx_seq_one_letter_code
_entity_poly.pdbx_strand_id
1 'polypeptide(L)'
;MSVASGTNKVSSNGTADSANANSLRGTFAFTHQTGFGLQLDNSIDNQTVAILQSVKMRSSDLALHGFYRSNDYLVGLMHQTRTFKIGGINGQSITMPVDRTFSGFEGQYHFDNVTLYGQTASDRVNVYLNGITKGRTNFVEARYFFNSNLRADASYGESKLDNVNANSRVKTSSVGLEYKLDNSPFSFFGKYQDMRGTNLDTKRFLIGAQFNFGQGSLSDRNRSGASLNTIGADNMLLNQFN
;
A
#
# COMPACT_ATOMS: atom_id res chain seq x y z
N MET A 1 -12.20 -5.23 -6.38
CA MET A 1 -12.28 -5.18 -4.90
C MET A 1 -11.51 -6.36 -4.34
N SER A 2 -10.73 -6.17 -3.29
CA SER A 2 -9.97 -7.24 -2.64
C SER A 2 -10.12 -7.19 -1.13
N VAL A 3 -10.14 -8.38 -0.52
CA VAL A 3 -10.09 -8.58 0.93
C VAL A 3 -8.91 -9.47 1.26
N ALA A 4 -8.21 -9.17 2.36
CA ALA A 4 -7.15 -10.02 2.86
C ALA A 4 -7.15 -10.05 4.39
N SER A 5 -6.70 -11.18 4.92
CA SER A 5 -6.44 -11.38 6.33
C SER A 5 -5.10 -12.07 6.50
N GLY A 6 -4.48 -11.89 7.65
CA GLY A 6 -3.26 -12.59 7.97
C GLY A 6 -2.63 -12.10 9.26
N THR A 7 -1.32 -12.30 9.35
CA THR A 7 -0.55 -12.07 10.58
C THR A 7 0.45 -10.95 10.38
N ASN A 8 0.68 -10.22 11.47
CA ASN A 8 1.65 -9.13 11.54
C ASN A 8 2.54 -9.40 12.74
N LYS A 9 3.81 -9.72 12.50
CA LYS A 9 4.83 -9.84 13.53
C LYS A 9 5.57 -8.52 13.65
N VAL A 10 5.46 -7.88 14.78
CA VAL A 10 6.04 -6.56 15.06
C VAL A 10 7.18 -6.74 16.05
N SER A 11 8.33 -6.11 15.81
CA SER A 11 9.46 -6.18 16.74
C SER A 11 10.15 -4.84 16.94
N SER A 12 10.59 -4.59 18.18
CA SER A 12 11.35 -3.40 18.59
C SER A 12 12.23 -3.74 19.80
N ASN A 13 13.47 -3.25 19.84
CA ASN A 13 14.40 -3.39 20.96
C ASN A 13 14.51 -4.82 21.56
N GLY A 14 14.56 -5.84 20.69
CA GLY A 14 14.67 -7.25 21.10
C GLY A 14 13.37 -7.91 21.57
N THR A 15 12.26 -7.17 21.64
CA THR A 15 10.92 -7.70 21.93
C THR A 15 10.14 -7.89 20.63
N ALA A 16 9.35 -8.95 20.53
CA ALA A 16 8.49 -9.22 19.39
C ALA A 16 7.10 -9.69 19.82
N ASP A 17 6.09 -9.26 19.08
CA ASP A 17 4.71 -9.65 19.27
C ASP A 17 4.05 -9.97 17.92
N SER A 18 2.96 -10.74 17.91
CA SER A 18 2.23 -11.12 16.71
C SER A 18 0.74 -10.81 16.87
N ALA A 19 0.16 -10.17 15.88
CA ALA A 19 -1.26 -9.86 15.88
C ALA A 19 -1.89 -10.02 14.49
N ASN A 20 -3.22 -9.93 14.45
CA ASN A 20 -3.98 -10.04 13.22
C ASN A 20 -3.88 -8.74 12.39
N ALA A 21 -3.77 -8.91 11.08
CA ALA A 21 -3.89 -7.84 10.09
C ALA A 21 -5.03 -8.15 9.13
N ASN A 22 -5.87 -7.15 8.85
CA ASN A 22 -6.93 -7.25 7.86
C ASN A 22 -6.86 -6.06 6.92
N SER A 23 -7.06 -6.31 5.63
CA SER A 23 -7.03 -5.30 4.58
C SER A 23 -8.28 -5.41 3.72
N LEU A 24 -8.92 -4.29 3.44
CA LEU A 24 -9.96 -4.15 2.44
C LEU A 24 -9.51 -3.09 1.44
N ARG A 25 -9.59 -3.38 0.13
CA ARG A 25 -9.33 -2.41 -0.93
C ARG A 25 -10.41 -2.45 -2.01
N GLY A 26 -10.96 -1.28 -2.32
CA GLY A 26 -11.79 -1.04 -3.50
C GLY A 26 -11.01 -0.22 -4.51
N THR A 27 -11.12 -0.59 -5.79
CA THR A 27 -10.52 0.19 -6.88
C THR A 27 -11.51 0.30 -8.01
N PHE A 28 -11.66 1.50 -8.53
CA PHE A 28 -12.37 1.81 -9.76
C PHE A 28 -11.38 2.47 -10.73
N ALA A 29 -11.36 2.03 -11.98
CA ALA A 29 -10.51 2.61 -13.00
C ALA A 29 -11.29 2.75 -14.30
N PHE A 30 -11.04 3.85 -15.00
CA PHE A 30 -11.62 4.15 -16.30
C PHE A 30 -10.52 4.70 -17.21
N THR A 31 -10.45 4.20 -18.44
CA THR A 31 -9.53 4.71 -19.47
C THR A 31 -10.36 5.07 -20.70
N HIS A 32 -10.26 6.31 -21.15
CA HIS A 32 -10.85 6.79 -22.39
C HIS A 32 -10.05 6.32 -23.60
N GLN A 33 -10.67 6.26 -24.78
CA GLN A 33 -10.03 5.82 -26.03
C GLN A 33 -8.84 6.68 -26.45
N THR A 34 -8.76 7.92 -25.96
CA THR A 34 -7.63 8.83 -26.19
C THR A 34 -6.39 8.49 -25.34
N GLY A 35 -6.48 7.47 -24.47
CA GLY A 35 -5.41 7.06 -23.55
C GLY A 35 -5.47 7.74 -22.18
N PHE A 36 -6.24 8.83 -22.03
CA PHE A 36 -6.43 9.46 -20.73
C PHE A 36 -7.34 8.63 -19.84
N GLY A 37 -6.96 8.47 -18.58
CA GLY A 37 -7.72 7.69 -17.61
C GLY A 37 -7.59 8.20 -16.19
N LEU A 38 -8.47 7.66 -15.36
CA LEU A 38 -8.55 7.94 -13.93
C LEU A 38 -8.69 6.63 -13.18
N GLN A 39 -8.02 6.52 -12.03
CA GLN A 39 -8.21 5.44 -11.07
C GLN A 39 -8.43 6.02 -9.68
N LEU A 40 -9.42 5.48 -8.99
CA LEU A 40 -9.78 5.81 -7.61
C LEU A 40 -9.61 4.57 -6.75
N ASP A 41 -8.87 4.70 -5.66
CA ASP A 41 -8.62 3.67 -4.69
C ASP A 41 -9.12 4.06 -3.31
N ASN A 42 -9.78 3.13 -2.64
CA ASN A 42 -10.05 3.20 -1.22
C ASN A 42 -9.45 1.97 -0.54
N SER A 43 -8.66 2.16 0.51
CA SER A 43 -8.19 1.03 1.31
C SER A 43 -8.34 1.29 2.80
N ILE A 44 -8.66 0.22 3.53
CA ILE A 44 -8.78 0.20 4.99
C ILE A 44 -7.90 -0.94 5.49
N ASP A 45 -6.90 -0.61 6.27
CA ASP A 45 -6.04 -1.58 6.94
C ASP A 45 -6.27 -1.51 8.44
N ASN A 46 -6.55 -2.66 9.04
CA ASN A 46 -6.66 -2.82 10.48
C ASN A 46 -5.47 -3.63 10.97
N GLN A 47 -4.84 -3.12 12.02
CA GLN A 47 -3.64 -3.67 12.61
C GLN A 47 -3.79 -3.66 14.12
N THR A 48 -3.33 -4.71 14.77
CA THR A 48 -3.06 -4.68 16.21
C THR A 48 -1.55 -4.80 16.40
N VAL A 49 -1.01 -4.10 17.38
CA VAL A 49 0.40 -4.16 17.76
C VAL A 49 0.44 -4.27 19.28
N ALA A 50 0.97 -5.35 19.86
CA ALA A 50 1.13 -5.48 21.31
C ALA A 50 2.62 -5.53 21.71
N ILE A 51 3.38 -4.50 21.34
CA ILE A 51 4.71 -4.28 21.93
C ILE A 51 4.50 -3.44 23.19
N LEU A 52 4.70 -4.06 24.37
CA LEU A 52 4.47 -3.50 25.71
C LEU A 52 3.00 -3.18 26.06
N GLN A 53 2.16 -2.75 25.11
CA GLN A 53 0.71 -2.54 25.24
C GLN A 53 -0.02 -2.81 23.92
N SER A 54 -1.26 -3.30 23.98
CA SER A 54 -2.11 -3.58 22.81
C SER A 54 -2.67 -2.30 22.18
N VAL A 55 -1.98 -1.78 21.17
CA VAL A 55 -2.44 -0.66 20.34
C VAL A 55 -3.17 -1.19 19.12
N LYS A 56 -4.41 -0.73 18.92
CA LYS A 56 -5.15 -0.95 17.67
C LYS A 56 -4.96 0.25 16.77
N MET A 57 -4.56 -0.01 15.53
CA MET A 57 -4.42 0.99 14.49
C MET A 57 -5.31 0.65 13.31
N ARG A 58 -6.00 1.66 12.82
CA ARG A 58 -6.70 1.60 11.55
C ARG A 58 -6.22 2.72 10.66
N SER A 59 -5.73 2.41 9.47
CA SER A 59 -5.55 3.41 8.41
C SER A 59 -6.71 3.36 7.44
N SER A 60 -7.04 4.51 6.89
CA SER A 60 -8.00 4.64 5.79
C SER A 60 -7.42 5.57 4.76
N ASP A 61 -7.29 5.05 3.54
CA ASP A 61 -6.71 5.71 2.39
C ASP A 61 -7.75 5.99 1.33
N LEU A 62 -7.60 7.15 0.70
CA LEU A 62 -8.25 7.51 -0.54
C LEU A 62 -7.16 8.01 -1.50
N ALA A 63 -6.99 7.36 -2.63
CA ALA A 63 -6.03 7.78 -3.65
C ALA A 63 -6.74 8.01 -4.99
N LEU A 64 -6.34 9.10 -5.64
CA LEU A 64 -6.74 9.47 -6.99
C LEU A 64 -5.51 9.46 -7.88
N HIS A 65 -5.65 8.81 -9.02
CA HIS A 65 -4.63 8.65 -10.04
C HIS A 65 -5.18 9.20 -11.35
N GLY A 66 -4.50 10.17 -11.94
CA GLY A 66 -4.80 10.68 -13.27
C GLY A 66 -3.64 10.37 -14.20
N PHE A 67 -3.93 9.69 -15.31
CA PHE A 67 -2.87 9.14 -16.15
C PHE A 67 -3.16 9.26 -17.64
N TYR A 68 -2.08 9.22 -18.40
CA TYR A 68 -2.10 8.93 -19.83
C TYR A 68 -1.48 7.56 -20.05
N ARG A 69 -2.17 6.71 -20.82
CA ARG A 69 -1.78 5.35 -21.14
C ARG A 69 -1.67 5.18 -22.65
N SER A 70 -0.58 4.57 -23.07
CA SER A 70 -0.36 4.01 -24.40
C SER A 70 -0.37 2.48 -24.33
N ASN A 71 0.03 1.81 -25.41
CA ASN A 71 0.08 0.34 -25.46
C ASN A 71 1.10 -0.23 -24.47
N ASP A 72 2.28 0.41 -24.39
CA ASP A 72 3.40 -0.14 -23.64
C ASP A 72 3.63 0.59 -22.31
N TYR A 73 3.19 1.84 -22.17
CA TYR A 73 3.48 2.62 -20.97
C TYR A 73 2.29 3.40 -20.45
N LEU A 74 2.38 3.78 -19.19
CA LEU A 74 1.50 4.73 -18.52
C LEU A 74 2.37 5.73 -17.76
N VAL A 75 1.99 7.00 -17.81
CA VAL A 75 2.54 8.05 -16.95
C VAL A 75 1.40 8.83 -16.33
N GLY A 76 1.56 9.25 -15.08
CA GLY A 76 0.47 9.88 -14.35
C GLY A 76 0.91 10.68 -13.14
N LEU A 77 -0.10 11.28 -12.54
CA LEU A 77 -0.03 11.98 -11.28
C LEU A 77 -0.92 11.28 -10.27
N MET A 78 -0.47 11.24 -9.03
CA MET A 78 -1.25 10.69 -7.93
C MET A 78 -1.41 11.72 -6.80
N HIS A 79 -2.57 11.66 -6.16
CA HIS A 79 -2.83 12.32 -4.89
C HIS A 79 -3.49 11.33 -3.94
N GLN A 80 -2.95 11.17 -2.74
CA GLN A 80 -3.49 10.25 -1.74
C GLN A 80 -3.62 10.94 -0.39
N THR A 81 -4.74 10.72 0.27
CA THR A 81 -4.96 11.12 1.65
C THR A 81 -5.08 9.88 2.52
N ARG A 82 -4.39 9.87 3.65
CA ARG A 82 -4.44 8.82 4.66
C ARG A 82 -4.85 9.42 5.98
N THR A 83 -5.84 8.80 6.61
CA THR A 83 -6.22 9.08 7.99
C THR A 83 -5.87 7.88 8.86
N PHE A 84 -5.43 8.13 10.09
CA PHE A 84 -5.19 7.09 11.07
C PHE A 84 -6.11 7.25 12.28
N LYS A 85 -6.61 6.11 12.77
CA LYS A 85 -7.24 6.01 14.08
C LYS A 85 -6.42 5.06 14.93
N ILE A 86 -5.86 5.60 16.00
CA ILE A 86 -5.15 4.86 17.03
C ILE A 86 -6.11 4.72 18.22
N GLY A 87 -6.11 3.59 18.91
CA GLY A 87 -6.91 3.38 20.12
C GLY A 87 -6.40 2.22 20.97
N GLY A 88 -6.87 2.13 22.21
CA GLY A 88 -6.54 1.04 23.13
C GLY A 88 -5.31 1.27 24.03
N ILE A 89 -4.78 2.49 24.10
CA ILE A 89 -3.66 2.83 25.00
C ILE A 89 -4.17 2.78 26.45
N ASN A 90 -3.56 1.95 27.31
CA ASN A 90 -3.97 1.76 28.71
C ASN A 90 -5.47 1.43 28.95
N GLY A 91 -6.14 0.75 28.01
CA GLY A 91 -7.58 0.47 28.10
C GLY A 91 -8.49 1.68 27.85
N GLN A 92 -7.92 2.84 27.55
CA GLN A 92 -8.65 4.03 27.12
C GLN A 92 -8.67 4.15 25.58
N SER A 93 -9.78 4.62 25.03
CA SER A 93 -9.94 4.85 23.59
C SER A 93 -9.61 6.31 23.24
N ILE A 94 -8.33 6.66 23.25
CA ILE A 94 -7.88 7.97 22.77
C ILE A 94 -7.74 7.88 21.25
N THR A 95 -8.62 8.56 20.51
CA THR A 95 -8.47 8.71 19.04
C THR A 95 -7.64 9.94 18.75
N MET A 96 -6.40 9.75 18.31
CA MET A 96 -5.59 10.83 17.74
C MET A 96 -5.77 10.85 16.22
N PRO A 97 -6.38 11.89 15.63
CA PRO A 97 -6.37 12.03 14.18
C PRO A 97 -4.97 12.40 13.73
N VAL A 98 -4.39 11.56 12.87
CA VAL A 98 -3.18 11.89 12.10
C VAL A 98 -3.55 11.81 10.64
N ASP A 99 -3.27 12.89 9.93
CA ASP A 99 -3.54 12.99 8.50
C ASP A 99 -2.23 13.04 7.74
N ARG A 100 -2.14 12.26 6.67
CA ARG A 100 -1.00 12.26 5.76
C ARG A 100 -1.47 12.43 4.34
N THR A 101 -0.86 13.35 3.62
CA THR A 101 -1.15 13.59 2.20
C THR A 101 0.08 13.28 1.37
N PHE A 102 -0.12 12.65 0.22
CA PHE A 102 0.90 12.33 -0.76
C PHE A 102 0.54 13.01 -2.07
N SER A 103 1.52 13.57 -2.77
CA SER A 103 1.33 14.10 -4.12
C SER A 103 2.57 13.82 -4.95
N GLY A 104 2.38 13.21 -6.11
CA GLY A 104 3.50 12.61 -6.81
C GLY A 104 3.23 12.24 -8.25
N PHE A 105 4.26 11.65 -8.84
CA PHE A 105 4.25 11.10 -10.20
C PHE A 105 4.30 9.59 -10.12
N GLU A 106 3.69 8.94 -11.09
CA GLU A 106 3.72 7.50 -11.25
C GLU A 106 3.95 7.13 -12.71
N GLY A 107 4.51 5.95 -12.92
CA GLY A 107 4.79 5.43 -14.24
C GLY A 107 4.75 3.91 -14.25
N GLN A 108 4.35 3.35 -15.38
CA GLN A 108 4.32 1.92 -15.64
C GLN A 108 4.84 1.66 -17.04
N TYR A 109 5.60 0.58 -17.20
CA TYR A 109 6.08 0.11 -18.49
C TYR A 109 5.85 -1.39 -18.61
N HIS A 110 5.32 -1.81 -19.75
CA HIS A 110 4.97 -3.18 -20.08
C HIS A 110 5.98 -3.72 -21.08
N PHE A 111 6.59 -4.82 -20.69
CA PHE A 111 7.27 -5.75 -21.58
C PHE A 111 6.31 -6.92 -21.86
N ASP A 112 6.80 -7.98 -22.50
CA ASP A 112 5.98 -9.14 -22.84
C ASP A 112 5.33 -9.77 -21.60
N ASN A 113 6.17 -10.34 -20.73
CA ASN A 113 5.78 -11.04 -19.50
C ASN A 113 6.14 -10.27 -18.22
N VAL A 114 6.71 -9.07 -18.34
CA VAL A 114 7.12 -8.24 -17.21
C VAL A 114 6.44 -6.87 -17.28
N THR A 115 6.03 -6.35 -16.13
CA THR A 115 5.63 -4.95 -15.99
C THR A 115 6.43 -4.32 -14.87
N LEU A 116 7.03 -3.17 -15.16
CA LEU A 116 7.67 -2.33 -14.16
C LEU A 116 6.74 -1.18 -13.83
N TYR A 117 6.56 -0.90 -12.56
CA TYR A 117 5.78 0.20 -12.04
C TYR A 117 6.59 0.96 -11.00
N GLY A 118 6.45 2.27 -10.95
CA GLY A 118 7.09 3.09 -9.93
C GLY A 118 6.34 4.38 -9.68
N GLN A 119 6.55 4.93 -8.48
CA GLN A 119 5.98 6.20 -8.07
C GLN A 119 6.92 6.92 -7.11
N THR A 120 6.89 8.25 -7.18
CA THR A 120 7.58 9.13 -6.22
C THR A 120 6.63 10.22 -5.80
N ALA A 121 6.51 10.44 -4.50
CA ALA A 121 5.58 11.41 -3.93
C ALA A 121 6.25 12.24 -2.84
N SER A 122 5.86 13.51 -2.78
CA SER A 122 6.08 14.35 -1.61
C SER A 122 5.00 14.06 -0.58
N ASP A 123 5.42 13.99 0.68
CA ASP A 123 4.56 13.61 1.79
C ASP A 123 4.43 14.78 2.75
N ARG A 124 3.24 15.00 3.28
CA ARG A 124 3.01 15.91 4.39
C ARG A 124 2.23 15.17 5.46
N VAL A 125 2.72 15.20 6.69
CA VAL A 125 2.07 14.60 7.86
C VAL A 125 1.67 15.72 8.79
N ASN A 126 0.38 15.78 9.13
CA ASN A 126 -0.15 16.66 10.13
C ASN A 126 -0.45 15.84 11.39
N VAL A 127 0.36 16.05 12.43
CA VAL A 127 0.11 15.48 13.75
C VAL A 127 -0.50 16.56 14.61
N TYR A 128 -1.72 16.34 15.09
CA TYR A 128 -2.40 17.25 16.01
C TYR A 128 -1.43 17.58 17.17
N LEU A 129 -1.13 18.87 17.38
CA LEU A 129 -0.19 19.44 18.36
C LEU A 129 1.30 19.57 17.95
N ASN A 130 1.79 18.90 16.90
CA ASN A 130 3.22 18.90 16.53
C ASN A 130 3.54 19.56 15.16
N GLY A 131 2.55 20.15 14.50
CA GLY A 131 2.73 20.85 13.22
C GLY A 131 2.89 19.92 12.01
N ILE A 132 3.28 20.50 10.87
CA ILE A 132 3.39 19.79 9.59
C ILE A 132 4.84 19.28 9.39
N THR A 133 5.00 17.97 9.29
CA THR A 133 6.27 17.33 8.90
C THR A 133 6.25 17.00 7.41
N LYS A 134 7.36 17.23 6.70
CA LYS A 134 7.49 16.94 5.27
C LYS A 134 8.33 15.69 5.05
N GLY A 135 8.10 15.04 3.92
CA GLY A 135 8.82 13.83 3.56
C GLY A 135 8.77 13.51 2.09
N ARG A 136 9.34 12.36 1.76
CA ARG A 136 9.30 11.77 0.42
C ARG A 136 9.13 10.26 0.51
N THR A 137 8.21 9.75 -0.30
CA THR A 137 8.02 8.31 -0.51
C THR A 137 8.35 7.94 -1.94
N ASN A 138 9.09 6.85 -2.10
CA ASN A 138 9.41 6.26 -3.40
C ASN A 138 9.02 4.79 -3.35
N PHE A 139 8.49 4.27 -4.45
CA PHE A 139 8.08 2.88 -4.56
C PHE A 139 8.33 2.38 -5.98
N VAL A 140 8.77 1.13 -6.09
CA VAL A 140 8.96 0.41 -7.34
C VAL A 140 8.43 -1.01 -7.19
N GLU A 141 7.87 -1.54 -8.26
CA GLU A 141 7.31 -2.89 -8.34
C GLU A 141 7.60 -3.50 -9.71
N ALA A 142 8.02 -4.76 -9.70
CA ALA A 142 8.10 -5.61 -10.86
C ALA A 142 7.03 -6.70 -10.76
N ARG A 143 6.30 -6.91 -11.85
CA ARG A 143 5.25 -7.93 -11.96
C ARG A 143 5.65 -8.87 -13.08
N TYR A 144 5.79 -10.14 -12.77
CA TYR A 144 6.14 -11.20 -13.72
C TYR A 144 4.94 -12.11 -13.95
N PHE A 145 4.55 -12.31 -15.20
CA PHE A 145 3.46 -13.18 -15.62
C PHE A 145 4.03 -14.51 -16.08
N PHE A 146 3.79 -15.57 -15.30
CA PHE A 146 4.11 -16.94 -15.71
C PHE A 146 3.18 -17.39 -16.83
N ASN A 147 1.94 -16.92 -16.76
CA ASN A 147 0.93 -17.02 -17.80
C ASN A 147 -0.08 -15.87 -17.60
N SER A 148 -1.14 -15.83 -18.41
CA SER A 148 -2.14 -14.76 -18.36
C SER A 148 -2.90 -14.66 -17.01
N ASN A 149 -2.99 -15.75 -16.25
CA ASN A 149 -3.75 -15.86 -15.00
C ASN A 149 -2.88 -16.10 -13.75
N LEU A 150 -1.55 -16.20 -13.87
CA LEU A 150 -0.62 -16.38 -12.76
C LEU A 150 0.49 -15.35 -12.82
N ARG A 151 0.62 -14.54 -11.77
CA ARG A 151 1.69 -13.55 -11.65
C ARG A 151 2.38 -13.60 -10.30
N ALA A 152 3.66 -13.25 -10.28
CA ALA A 152 4.40 -12.89 -9.08
C ALA A 152 4.73 -11.39 -9.11
N ASP A 153 4.71 -10.77 -7.93
CA ASP A 153 5.04 -9.38 -7.75
C ASP A 153 6.21 -9.26 -6.77
N ALA A 154 7.17 -8.38 -7.06
CA ALA A 154 8.24 -8.01 -6.15
C ALA A 154 8.32 -6.49 -6.08
N SER A 155 8.37 -5.92 -4.89
CA SER A 155 8.42 -4.46 -4.73
C SER A 155 9.32 -4.01 -3.60
N TYR A 156 9.76 -2.76 -3.74
CA TYR A 156 10.55 -2.03 -2.78
C TYR A 156 10.02 -0.60 -2.66
N GLY A 157 9.84 -0.13 -1.44
CA GLY A 157 9.48 1.23 -1.13
C GLY A 157 10.36 1.80 -0.04
N GLU A 158 10.62 3.10 -0.10
CA GLU A 158 11.29 3.84 0.95
C GLU A 158 10.51 5.12 1.21
N SER A 159 10.16 5.33 2.48
CA SER A 159 9.52 6.55 2.95
C SER A 159 10.38 7.23 4.01
N LYS A 160 10.58 8.53 3.86
CA LYS A 160 11.38 9.37 4.76
C LYS A 160 10.56 10.57 5.20
N LEU A 161 10.58 10.86 6.50
CA LEU A 161 10.05 12.08 7.09
C LEU A 161 11.20 12.81 7.77
N ASP A 162 11.38 14.08 7.39
CA ASP A 162 12.40 14.96 7.93
C ASP A 162 11.71 15.96 8.86
N ASN A 163 12.01 15.89 10.16
CA ASN A 163 11.58 16.86 11.16
C ASN A 163 12.83 17.48 11.83
N VAL A 164 12.71 18.72 12.31
CA VAL A 164 13.80 19.51 12.91
C VAL A 164 14.52 18.77 14.04
N ASN A 165 13.81 17.88 14.75
CA ASN A 165 14.31 17.15 15.91
C ASN A 165 14.49 15.63 15.70
N ALA A 166 14.00 15.06 14.59
CA ALA A 166 14.09 13.61 14.34
C ALA A 166 13.86 13.25 12.86
N ASN A 167 14.63 12.29 12.37
CA ASN A 167 14.44 11.69 11.04
C ASN A 167 13.84 10.29 11.17
N SER A 168 12.70 10.05 10.53
CA SER A 168 12.08 8.73 10.49
C SER A 168 12.16 8.15 9.09
N ARG A 169 12.55 6.88 9.00
CA ARG A 169 12.68 6.16 7.74
C ARG A 169 12.04 4.79 7.86
N VAL A 170 11.29 4.41 6.83
CA VAL A 170 10.78 3.05 6.67
C VAL A 170 11.15 2.55 5.29
N LYS A 171 11.68 1.34 5.24
CA LYS A 171 11.95 0.59 4.01
C LYS A 171 11.01 -0.61 3.98
N THR A 172 10.29 -0.78 2.89
CA THR A 172 9.30 -1.84 2.73
C THR A 172 9.69 -2.68 1.52
N SER A 173 9.98 -3.95 1.74
CA SER A 173 10.15 -4.93 0.67
C SER A 173 8.95 -5.87 0.67
N SER A 174 8.44 -6.26 -0.50
CA SER A 174 7.41 -7.29 -0.54
C SER A 174 7.52 -8.22 -1.74
N VAL A 175 7.02 -9.43 -1.54
CA VAL A 175 6.84 -10.42 -2.58
C VAL A 175 5.42 -10.97 -2.50
N GLY A 176 4.83 -11.24 -3.65
CA GLY A 176 3.47 -11.77 -3.73
C GLY A 176 3.27 -12.68 -4.93
N LEU A 177 2.20 -13.45 -4.85
CA LEU A 177 1.72 -14.28 -5.94
C LEU A 177 0.21 -14.08 -6.04
N GLU A 178 -0.30 -13.97 -7.25
CA GLU A 178 -1.74 -13.93 -7.52
C GLU A 178 -2.09 -14.90 -8.64
N TYR A 179 -3.14 -15.69 -8.38
CA TYR A 179 -3.71 -16.61 -9.34
C TYR A 179 -5.18 -16.30 -9.56
N LYS A 180 -5.56 -16.11 -10.81
CA LYS A 180 -6.96 -15.94 -11.23
C LYS A 180 -7.54 -17.28 -11.67
N LEU A 181 -8.73 -17.58 -11.17
CA LEU A 181 -9.47 -18.74 -11.64
C LEU A 181 -9.95 -18.53 -13.08
N ASP A 182 -9.85 -19.59 -13.89
CA ASP A 182 -10.34 -19.60 -15.26
C ASP A 182 -11.86 -19.37 -15.28
N ASN A 183 -12.34 -18.57 -16.24
CA ASN A 183 -13.76 -18.23 -16.42
C ASN A 183 -14.46 -17.68 -15.16
N SER A 184 -13.69 -17.18 -14.19
CA SER A 184 -14.19 -16.66 -12.92
C SER A 184 -13.76 -15.22 -12.71
N PRO A 185 -14.59 -14.37 -12.07
CA PRO A 185 -14.20 -13.01 -11.71
C PRO A 185 -13.24 -12.98 -10.50
N PHE A 186 -12.97 -14.14 -9.88
CA PHE A 186 -12.19 -14.25 -8.66
C PHE A 186 -10.72 -14.59 -8.93
N SER A 187 -9.87 -14.03 -8.08
CA SER A 187 -8.43 -14.29 -7.99
C SER A 187 -8.05 -14.40 -6.52
N PHE A 188 -7.04 -15.21 -6.23
CA PHE A 188 -6.49 -15.39 -4.89
C PHE A 188 -5.05 -14.94 -4.87
N PHE A 189 -4.63 -14.36 -3.76
CA PHE A 189 -3.26 -13.91 -3.61
C PHE A 189 -2.69 -14.21 -2.24
N GLY A 190 -1.38 -14.39 -2.22
CA GLY A 190 -0.56 -14.39 -1.01
C GLY A 190 0.49 -13.30 -1.12
N LYS A 191 0.74 -12.56 -0.04
CA LYS A 191 1.73 -11.49 0.00
C LYS A 191 2.51 -11.52 1.31
N TYR A 192 3.82 -11.48 1.21
CA TYR A 192 4.73 -11.26 2.33
C TYR A 192 5.35 -9.87 2.23
N GLN A 193 5.40 -9.14 3.34
CA GLN A 193 5.98 -7.81 3.44
C GLN A 193 6.96 -7.76 4.61
N ASP A 194 8.14 -7.21 4.37
CA ASP A 194 9.15 -6.87 5.37
C ASP A 194 9.31 -5.35 5.42
N MET A 195 8.84 -4.74 6.50
CA MET A 195 8.88 -3.31 6.76
C MET A 195 9.92 -3.05 7.84
N ARG A 196 11.01 -2.38 7.49
CA ARG A 196 12.11 -2.05 8.40
C ARG A 196 12.08 -0.56 8.72
N GLY A 197 11.85 -0.23 9.97
CA GLY A 197 11.77 1.13 10.46
C GLY A 197 13.01 1.55 11.23
N THR A 198 13.09 2.83 11.60
CA THR A 198 14.12 3.30 12.53
C THR A 198 14.02 2.62 13.90
N ASN A 199 12.80 2.49 14.44
CA ASN A 199 12.55 2.00 15.81
C ASN A 199 11.75 0.69 15.85
N LEU A 200 11.05 0.37 14.76
CA LEU A 200 10.09 -0.72 14.69
C LEU A 200 10.14 -1.43 13.33
N ASP A 201 10.33 -2.73 13.41
CA ASP A 201 10.26 -3.64 12.28
C ASP A 201 8.93 -4.39 12.27
N THR A 202 8.45 -4.75 11.10
CA THR A 202 7.22 -5.51 10.96
C THR A 202 7.28 -6.43 9.76
N LYS A 203 6.95 -7.69 10.01
CA LYS A 203 6.79 -8.72 8.98
C LYS A 203 5.32 -9.06 8.89
N ARG A 204 4.76 -8.92 7.70
CA ARG A 204 3.35 -9.18 7.43
C ARG A 204 3.19 -10.29 6.42
N PHE A 205 2.31 -11.23 6.71
CA PHE A 205 1.87 -12.22 5.75
C PHE A 205 0.36 -12.10 5.58
N LEU A 206 -0.10 -11.95 4.33
CA LEU A 206 -1.49 -11.75 3.97
C LEU A 206 -1.91 -12.79 2.94
N ILE A 207 -3.08 -13.37 3.14
CA ILE A 207 -3.79 -14.16 2.13
C ILE A 207 -5.12 -13.48 1.85
N GLY A 208 -5.50 -13.39 0.59
CA GLY A 208 -6.71 -12.70 0.20
C GLY A 208 -7.33 -13.20 -1.07
N ALA A 209 -8.52 -12.65 -1.32
CA ALA A 209 -9.27 -12.85 -2.55
C ALA A 209 -9.59 -11.49 -3.16
N GLN A 210 -9.60 -11.44 -4.49
CA GLN A 210 -9.95 -10.28 -5.27
C GLN A 210 -11.05 -10.64 -6.27
N PHE A 211 -12.11 -9.85 -6.24
CA PHE A 211 -13.18 -9.84 -7.21
C PHE A 211 -12.93 -8.72 -8.23
N ASN A 212 -12.97 -9.08 -9.51
CA ASN A 212 -12.81 -8.17 -10.64
C ASN A 212 -14.10 -8.12 -11.46
N PHE A 213 -14.56 -6.92 -11.79
CA PHE A 213 -15.67 -6.75 -12.73
C PHE A 213 -15.14 -6.95 -14.15
N GLY A 214 -15.59 -8.03 -14.80
CA GLY A 214 -15.11 -8.48 -16.12
C GLY A 214 -14.42 -9.84 -16.08
N GLN A 215 -14.24 -10.46 -17.24
CA GLN A 215 -13.64 -11.80 -17.37
C GLN A 215 -12.20 -11.78 -17.89
N GLY A 216 -11.60 -10.60 -18.07
CA GLY A 216 -10.23 -10.46 -18.54
C GLY A 216 -9.21 -11.17 -17.63
N SER A 217 -8.08 -11.54 -18.21
CA SER A 217 -6.96 -12.16 -17.51
C SER A 217 -6.24 -11.17 -16.56
N LEU A 218 -5.30 -11.66 -15.74
CA LEU A 218 -4.47 -10.76 -14.93
C LEU A 218 -3.60 -9.85 -15.80
N SER A 219 -3.10 -10.36 -16.93
CA SER A 219 -2.36 -9.53 -17.90
C SER A 219 -3.22 -8.44 -18.51
N ASP A 220 -4.49 -8.74 -18.83
CA ASP A 220 -5.42 -7.74 -19.37
C ASP A 220 -5.73 -6.66 -18.34
N ARG A 221 -5.97 -7.07 -17.07
CA ARG A 221 -6.19 -6.14 -15.97
C ARG A 221 -4.99 -5.23 -15.73
N ASN A 222 -3.78 -5.77 -15.88
CA ASN A 222 -2.56 -5.01 -15.69
C ASN A 222 -2.37 -3.94 -16.78
N ARG A 223 -2.68 -4.29 -18.05
CA ARG A 223 -2.53 -3.40 -19.22
C ARG A 223 -3.67 -2.38 -19.37
N SER A 224 -4.90 -2.76 -19.06
CA SER A 224 -6.10 -1.95 -19.36
C SER A 224 -6.87 -1.48 -18.12
N GLY A 225 -6.64 -2.12 -16.97
CA GLY A 225 -7.47 -1.97 -15.78
C GLY A 225 -6.78 -1.25 -14.62
N ALA A 226 -7.34 -1.49 -13.44
CA ALA A 226 -6.86 -1.00 -12.16
C ALA A 226 -5.52 -1.65 -11.77
N SER A 227 -4.41 -1.02 -12.18
CA SER A 227 -3.06 -1.57 -12.02
C SER A 227 -2.10 -0.63 -11.29
N LEU A 228 -2.55 0.58 -10.93
CA LEU A 228 -1.78 1.52 -10.12
C LEU A 228 -1.95 1.18 -8.64
N ASN A 229 -0.97 1.53 -7.82
CA ASN A 229 -0.97 1.21 -6.41
C ASN A 229 -1.09 2.46 -5.55
N THR A 230 -1.81 2.34 -4.45
CA THR A 230 -1.69 3.29 -3.35
C THR A 230 -0.31 3.16 -2.72
N ILE A 231 0.18 4.25 -2.13
CA ILE A 231 1.32 4.16 -1.21
C ILE A 231 0.83 3.35 -0.02
N GLY A 232 1.41 2.16 0.19
CA GLY A 232 0.95 1.20 1.19
C GLY A 232 1.06 1.69 2.64
N ALA A 233 0.43 0.96 3.56
CA ALA A 233 0.53 1.24 5.00
C ALA A 233 1.96 1.03 5.48
N ASP A 234 2.64 2.14 5.83
CA ASP A 234 3.95 2.12 6.47
C ASP A 234 3.79 2.26 7.99
N ASN A 235 4.63 1.57 8.76
CA ASN A 235 4.70 1.74 10.21
C ASN A 235 5.36 3.05 10.66
N MET A 236 5.44 4.04 9.77
CA MET A 236 6.11 5.32 10.06
C MET A 236 5.53 6.04 11.26
N LEU A 237 4.22 5.92 11.50
CA LEU A 237 3.61 6.52 12.68
C LEU A 237 3.96 5.78 13.97
N LEU A 238 4.08 4.44 13.94
CA LEU A 238 4.54 3.67 15.09
C LEU A 238 5.99 4.04 15.47
N ASN A 239 6.83 4.42 14.51
CA ASN A 239 8.17 4.93 14.77
C ASN A 239 8.20 6.29 15.48
N GLN A 240 7.12 7.08 15.48
CA GLN A 240 7.08 8.39 16.13
C GLN A 240 6.64 8.35 17.60
N PHE A 241 6.09 7.22 18.06
CA PHE A 241 5.58 7.05 19.43
C PHE A 241 6.50 6.24 20.37
N ASN A 242 7.69 5.86 19.91
CA ASN A 242 8.73 5.19 20.69
C ASN A 242 10.00 6.04 20.76
#